data_AF-A0A1Q6A3H5-F1
#
_entry.id   AF-A0A1Q6A3H5-F1
#
_cell.length_a   1.000
_cell.length_b   1.000
_cell.length_c   1.000
_cell.angle_alpha   90.00
_cell.angle_beta   90.00
_cell.angle_gamma   90.00
#
_symmetry.space_group_name_H-M   'P 1'
#
loop_
_entity.id
_entity.type
_entity.pdbx_description
1 polymer ?
#
loop_
_entity_poly.entity_id
_entity_poly.type
_entity_poly.pdbx_seq_one_letter_code
_entity_poly.pdbx_strand_id
1 'polypeptide(L)'
;MQATQLQNQQPLTAMDASTSQFYDDVLSGLTSTPKHLDAKYFYDARGDELFQDIMNCEEYYPTDCEMEIFAEQTAGLVNALKADGTPFNLIELGAGDATKSIHLLRGLLDAGVDFTYLPIDISGHVIDSLNETLPAQLPGLQIKGLQGEYFKMLKQAAAGSDKRNVVLFLGSNIGNMPVHEAEDFCKVLHMHLSTGDMALIGIDLKKNPKVILDAYNDKQGITKQFNLNLLDRINRELDADFNTNQFDHYPTYDPETGACKSFLVSLQDQQVNIGGQAISFIKDEYVYMEVSQKYTLEQTRSMAAGACFKPVKDFYDSRKWFLDTIWIAK
;
A
#
# COMPACT_ATOMS: atom_id res chain seq x y z
N MET A 1 10.26 -35.93 52.53
CA MET A 1 8.92 -35.41 52.19
C MET A 1 8.97 -33.89 52.22
N GLN A 2 8.23 -33.26 51.30
CA GLN A 2 8.14 -31.82 50.98
C GLN A 2 9.13 -31.33 49.92
N ALA A 3 8.69 -31.52 48.67
CA ALA A 3 8.99 -30.67 47.53
C ALA A 3 7.96 -29.52 47.49
N THR A 4 8.42 -28.31 47.18
CA THR A 4 7.61 -27.09 47.17
C THR A 4 7.49 -26.57 45.73
N GLN A 5 6.25 -26.60 45.24
CA GLN A 5 5.56 -25.65 44.37
C GLN A 5 6.23 -25.21 43.05
N LEU A 6 5.77 -25.81 41.95
CA LEU A 6 5.63 -25.15 40.65
C LEU A 6 4.28 -24.43 40.64
N GLN A 7 4.29 -23.10 40.49
CA GLN A 7 3.08 -22.30 40.27
C GLN A 7 2.79 -22.20 38.77
N ASN A 8 1.62 -22.74 38.43
CA ASN A 8 0.70 -22.43 37.33
C ASN A 8 1.18 -21.42 36.25
N GLN A 9 1.50 -21.96 35.07
CA GLN A 9 1.25 -21.26 33.81
C GLN A 9 -0.26 -21.36 33.52
N GLN A 10 -0.98 -20.23 33.57
CA GLN A 10 -2.31 -20.16 32.99
C GLN A 10 -2.18 -20.16 31.45
N PRO A 11 -2.97 -20.94 30.71
CA PRO A 11 -2.97 -20.87 29.26
C PRO A 11 -3.49 -19.50 28.81
N LEU A 12 -2.77 -18.85 27.89
CA LEU A 12 -3.31 -17.73 27.12
C LEU A 12 -4.67 -18.16 26.54
N THR A 13 -5.69 -17.36 26.80
CA THR A 13 -7.01 -17.46 26.17
C THR A 13 -6.85 -17.57 24.66
N ALA A 14 -7.62 -18.45 24.02
CA ALA A 14 -7.55 -18.70 22.59
C ALA A 14 -7.67 -17.38 21.80
N MET A 15 -6.56 -16.94 21.21
CA MET A 15 -6.51 -15.81 20.29
C MET A 15 -7.39 -16.12 19.07
N ASP A 16 -8.05 -15.12 18.52
CA ASP A 16 -8.65 -15.26 17.20
C ASP A 16 -7.56 -15.47 16.12
N ALA A 17 -7.92 -16.03 14.97
CA ALA A 17 -6.95 -16.43 13.95
C ALA A 17 -6.13 -15.24 13.40
N SER A 18 -6.73 -14.04 13.35
CA SER A 18 -6.04 -12.80 12.96
C SER A 18 -5.00 -12.36 13.98
N THR A 19 -5.34 -12.43 15.27
CA THR A 19 -4.44 -12.08 16.37
C THR A 19 -3.30 -13.09 16.47
N SER A 20 -3.57 -14.37 16.20
CA SER A 20 -2.54 -15.41 16.13
C SER A 20 -1.52 -15.14 15.01
N GLN A 21 -1.98 -14.81 13.79
CA GLN A 21 -1.05 -14.51 12.70
C GLN A 21 -0.25 -13.23 12.97
N PHE A 22 -0.89 -12.20 13.52
CA PHE A 22 -0.21 -10.97 13.91
C PHE A 22 0.89 -11.22 14.94
N TYR A 23 0.59 -12.02 15.97
CA TYR A 23 1.57 -12.44 16.98
C TYR A 23 2.75 -13.18 16.37
N ASP A 24 2.49 -14.18 15.52
CA ASP A 24 3.51 -14.99 14.87
C ASP A 24 4.43 -14.15 13.98
N ASP A 25 3.86 -13.21 13.20
CA ASP A 25 4.63 -12.31 12.33
C ASP A 25 5.49 -11.35 13.16
N VAL A 26 4.95 -10.77 14.24
CA VAL A 26 5.69 -9.86 15.14
C VAL A 26 6.86 -10.58 15.80
N LEU A 27 6.64 -11.79 16.34
CA LEU A 27 7.72 -12.56 16.93
C LEU A 27 8.77 -12.98 15.91
N SER A 28 8.35 -13.44 14.73
CA SER A 28 9.26 -13.80 13.65
C SER A 28 10.15 -12.61 13.27
N GLY A 29 9.56 -11.43 13.10
CA GLY A 29 10.28 -10.22 12.71
C GLY A 29 11.20 -9.66 13.80
N LEU A 30 10.78 -9.72 15.07
CA LEU A 30 11.58 -9.20 16.18
C LEU A 30 12.63 -10.18 16.72
N THR A 31 12.55 -11.46 16.34
CA THR A 31 13.60 -12.46 16.64
C THR A 31 14.60 -12.65 15.50
N SER A 32 14.34 -12.07 14.31
CA SER A 32 15.27 -12.13 13.19
C SER A 32 16.48 -11.20 13.37
N THR A 33 17.56 -11.50 12.63
CA THR A 33 18.72 -10.60 12.50
C THR A 33 18.92 -10.27 11.02
N PRO A 34 18.68 -9.01 10.58
CA PRO A 34 18.20 -7.86 11.34
C PRO A 34 16.73 -7.96 11.76
N LYS A 35 16.30 -7.19 12.78
CA LYS A 35 14.90 -7.10 13.22
C LYS A 35 14.04 -6.31 12.23
N HIS A 36 12.79 -6.72 12.07
CA HIS A 36 11.81 -6.00 11.25
C HIS A 36 10.38 -6.14 11.79
N LEU A 37 9.48 -5.27 11.32
CA LEU A 37 8.04 -5.36 11.50
C LEU A 37 7.37 -5.09 10.15
N ASP A 38 6.28 -5.80 9.84
CA ASP A 38 5.59 -5.68 8.56
C ASP A 38 4.68 -4.44 8.50
N ALA A 39 4.86 -3.61 7.47
CA ALA A 39 4.08 -2.39 7.23
C ALA A 39 2.56 -2.61 7.11
N LYS A 40 2.12 -3.82 6.73
CA LYS A 40 0.69 -4.17 6.67
C LYS A 40 -0.02 -4.02 8.02
N TYR A 41 0.73 -4.04 9.13
CA TYR A 41 0.20 -3.89 10.48
C TYR A 41 0.09 -2.44 10.96
N PHE A 42 0.53 -1.44 10.18
CA PHE A 42 0.34 -0.04 10.54
C PHE A 42 -1.13 0.36 10.61
N TYR A 43 -1.98 -0.26 9.79
CA TYR A 43 -3.36 0.16 9.54
C TYR A 43 -4.34 -0.48 10.54
N ASP A 44 -4.22 -0.14 11.82
CA ASP A 44 -5.37 -0.19 12.75
C ASP A 44 -6.17 1.12 12.66
N ALA A 45 -7.28 1.23 13.39
CA ALA A 45 -8.12 2.43 13.33
C ALA A 45 -7.34 3.74 13.60
N ARG A 46 -6.37 3.71 14.52
CA ARG A 46 -5.52 4.88 14.80
C ARG A 46 -4.49 5.12 13.71
N GLY A 47 -3.90 4.05 13.17
CA GLY A 47 -2.99 4.12 12.03
C GLY A 47 -3.64 4.70 10.79
N ASP A 48 -4.89 4.33 10.51
CA ASP A 48 -5.68 4.91 9.41
C ASP A 48 -5.85 6.42 9.58
N GLU A 49 -6.24 6.88 10.79
CA GLU A 49 -6.33 8.32 11.09
C GLU A 49 -4.99 9.03 10.90
N LEU A 50 -3.90 8.46 11.41
CA LEU A 50 -2.55 9.02 11.28
C LEU A 50 -2.11 9.08 9.82
N PHE A 51 -2.45 8.09 9.00
CA PHE A 51 -2.14 8.11 7.58
C PHE A 51 -2.95 9.19 6.84
N GLN A 52 -4.21 9.41 7.21
CA GLN A 52 -4.99 10.54 6.71
C GLN A 52 -4.35 11.88 7.09
N ASP A 53 -3.86 12.01 8.33
CA ASP A 53 -3.12 13.21 8.75
C ASP A 53 -1.83 13.39 7.93
N ILE A 54 -1.07 12.31 7.66
CA ILE A 54 0.12 12.33 6.79
C ILE A 54 -0.24 12.84 5.39
N MET A 55 -1.31 12.34 4.79
CA MET A 55 -1.74 12.78 3.45
C MET A 55 -2.10 14.26 3.39
N ASN A 56 -2.42 14.90 4.53
CA ASN A 56 -2.70 16.32 4.62
C ASN A 56 -1.46 17.17 5.01
N CYS A 57 -0.29 16.55 5.24
CA CYS A 57 0.95 17.27 5.49
C CYS A 57 1.44 17.99 4.23
N GLU A 58 1.93 19.22 4.39
CA GLU A 58 2.53 20.00 3.30
C GLU A 58 3.70 19.26 2.63
N GLU A 59 4.45 18.47 3.41
CA GLU A 59 5.58 17.69 2.90
C GLU A 59 5.15 16.44 2.10
N TYR A 60 3.97 15.86 2.36
CA TYR A 60 3.53 14.59 1.74
C TYR A 60 2.86 14.81 0.38
N TYR A 61 3.68 15.13 -0.61
CA TYR A 61 3.23 15.40 -1.98
C TYR A 61 2.60 14.25 -2.78
N PRO A 62 2.82 12.93 -2.54
CA PRO A 62 2.40 11.88 -3.47
C PRO A 62 0.89 11.88 -3.77
N THR A 63 0.04 12.05 -2.74
CA THR A 63 -1.42 12.05 -2.90
C THR A 63 -1.88 13.20 -3.79
N ASP A 64 -1.39 14.42 -3.55
CA ASP A 64 -1.75 15.59 -4.34
C ASP A 64 -1.25 15.52 -5.79
N CYS A 65 -0.04 15.00 -6.00
CA CYS A 65 0.51 14.82 -7.36
C CYS A 65 -0.35 13.86 -8.20
N GLU A 66 -0.73 12.71 -7.64
CA GLU A 66 -1.57 11.75 -8.37
C GLU A 66 -2.99 12.28 -8.54
N MET A 67 -3.54 12.96 -7.53
CA MET A 67 -4.85 13.62 -7.64
C MET A 67 -4.87 14.67 -8.76
N GLU A 68 -3.81 15.48 -8.90
CA GLU A 68 -3.66 16.46 -9.98
C GLU A 68 -3.76 15.79 -11.36
N ILE A 69 -3.09 14.64 -11.55
CA ILE A 69 -3.17 13.87 -12.80
C ILE A 69 -4.62 13.46 -13.07
N PHE A 70 -5.28 12.85 -12.09
CA PHE A 70 -6.65 12.35 -12.25
C PHE A 70 -7.66 13.47 -12.49
N ALA A 71 -7.49 14.62 -11.84
CA ALA A 71 -8.40 15.76 -11.95
C ALA A 71 -8.18 16.60 -13.22
N GLU A 72 -6.92 16.88 -13.59
CA GLU A 72 -6.60 17.79 -14.70
C GLU A 72 -6.46 17.05 -16.05
N GLN A 73 -6.13 15.76 -16.03
CA GLN A 73 -5.85 14.98 -17.24
C GLN A 73 -6.86 13.84 -17.46
N THR A 74 -8.03 13.89 -16.82
CA THR A 74 -9.10 12.89 -16.94
C THR A 74 -9.45 12.55 -18.39
N ALA A 75 -9.61 13.56 -19.25
CA ALA A 75 -9.94 13.35 -20.65
C ALA A 75 -8.85 12.55 -21.40
N GLY A 76 -7.58 12.77 -21.03
CA GLY A 76 -6.44 12.01 -21.56
C GLY A 76 -6.47 10.56 -21.11
N LEU A 77 -6.71 10.31 -19.81
CA LEU A 77 -6.86 8.98 -19.24
C LEU A 77 -8.00 8.20 -19.92
N VAL A 78 -9.20 8.81 -20.00
CA VAL A 78 -10.37 8.23 -20.67
C VAL A 78 -10.07 7.86 -22.12
N ASN A 79 -9.43 8.76 -22.87
CA ASN A 79 -9.07 8.51 -24.27
C ASN A 79 -8.05 7.38 -24.43
N ALA A 80 -7.13 7.22 -23.48
CA ALA A 80 -6.15 6.13 -23.53
C ALA A 80 -6.78 4.78 -23.14
N LEU A 81 -7.63 4.76 -22.11
CA LEU A 81 -8.22 3.52 -21.58
C LEU A 81 -9.37 2.98 -22.44
N LYS A 82 -10.16 3.84 -23.10
CA LYS A 82 -11.22 3.39 -24.01
C LYS A 82 -10.66 2.63 -25.21
N ALA A 83 -9.42 2.92 -25.62
CA ALA A 83 -8.76 2.36 -26.79
C ALA A 83 -9.65 2.41 -28.05
N ASP A 84 -10.14 1.26 -28.53
CA ASP A 84 -11.01 1.07 -29.69
C ASP A 84 -12.52 1.15 -29.38
N GLY A 85 -12.89 1.49 -28.15
CA GLY A 85 -14.29 1.60 -27.70
C GLY A 85 -14.90 0.27 -27.23
N THR A 86 -14.09 -0.78 -27.08
CA THR A 86 -14.54 -2.05 -26.51
C THR A 86 -14.91 -1.92 -25.03
N PRO A 87 -16.01 -2.54 -24.57
CA PRO A 87 -16.35 -2.56 -23.15
C PRO A 87 -15.27 -3.22 -22.30
N PHE A 88 -15.05 -2.71 -21.10
CA PHE A 88 -14.02 -3.25 -20.20
C PHE A 88 -14.46 -3.30 -18.73
N ASN A 89 -13.82 -4.17 -17.96
CA ASN A 89 -13.85 -4.09 -16.49
C ASN A 89 -12.75 -3.13 -16.03
N LEU A 90 -13.09 -2.16 -15.19
CA LEU A 90 -12.14 -1.29 -14.54
C LEU A 90 -11.90 -1.83 -13.13
N ILE A 91 -10.79 -2.54 -12.95
CA ILE A 91 -10.45 -3.25 -11.72
C ILE A 91 -9.46 -2.41 -10.95
N GLU A 92 -9.71 -2.09 -9.68
CA GLU A 92 -8.79 -1.29 -8.88
C GLU A 92 -8.26 -2.11 -7.71
N LEU A 93 -6.94 -2.27 -7.63
CA LEU A 93 -6.25 -3.00 -6.57
C LEU A 93 -5.93 -2.04 -5.42
N GLY A 94 -6.57 -2.26 -4.27
CA GLY A 94 -6.42 -1.39 -3.09
C GLY A 94 -7.14 -0.06 -3.31
N ALA A 95 -8.46 -0.13 -3.54
CA ALA A 95 -9.25 1.03 -3.94
C ALA A 95 -9.34 2.13 -2.85
N GLY A 96 -9.18 1.77 -1.56
CA GLY A 96 -9.32 2.72 -0.48
C GLY A 96 -10.65 3.48 -0.55
N ASP A 97 -10.62 4.80 -0.37
CA ASP A 97 -11.82 5.65 -0.45
C ASP A 97 -12.21 6.07 -1.88
N ALA A 98 -11.48 5.61 -2.91
CA ALA A 98 -11.67 5.94 -4.32
C ALA A 98 -11.69 7.45 -4.64
N THR A 99 -11.15 8.31 -3.78
CA THR A 99 -11.13 9.78 -3.96
C THR A 99 -10.46 10.21 -5.27
N LYS A 100 -9.39 9.52 -5.69
CA LYS A 100 -8.72 9.76 -6.98
C LYS A 100 -9.53 9.18 -8.13
N SER A 101 -9.91 7.91 -8.00
CA SER A 101 -10.56 7.13 -9.04
C SER A 101 -11.92 7.70 -9.43
N ILE A 102 -12.62 8.43 -8.54
CA ILE A 102 -13.90 9.09 -8.86
C ILE A 102 -13.81 10.04 -10.06
N HIS A 103 -12.67 10.70 -10.28
CA HIS A 103 -12.46 11.57 -11.44
C HIS A 103 -12.48 10.77 -12.74
N LEU A 104 -11.76 9.66 -12.77
CA LEU A 104 -11.73 8.76 -13.93
C LEU A 104 -13.10 8.11 -14.16
N LEU A 105 -13.75 7.63 -13.09
CA LEU A 105 -15.08 7.01 -13.16
C LEU A 105 -16.10 7.98 -13.77
N ARG A 106 -16.12 9.25 -13.29
CA ARG A 106 -16.99 10.30 -13.86
C ARG A 106 -16.66 10.56 -15.32
N GLY A 107 -15.38 10.73 -15.66
CA GLY A 107 -14.95 10.98 -17.03
C GLY A 107 -15.34 9.85 -18.00
N LEU A 108 -15.29 8.59 -17.56
CA LEU A 108 -15.73 7.44 -18.35
C LEU A 108 -17.25 7.44 -18.56
N LEU A 109 -18.03 7.75 -17.52
CA LEU A 109 -19.50 7.87 -17.62
C LEU A 109 -19.91 9.01 -18.57
N ASP A 110 -19.32 10.19 -18.41
CA ASP A 110 -19.61 11.36 -19.25
C ASP A 110 -19.26 11.12 -20.73
N ALA A 111 -18.23 10.29 -20.98
CA ALA A 111 -17.85 9.86 -22.33
C ALA A 111 -18.70 8.70 -22.88
N GLY A 112 -19.68 8.19 -22.13
CA GLY A 112 -20.56 7.09 -22.55
C GLY A 112 -19.84 5.75 -22.72
N VAL A 113 -18.74 5.54 -22.00
CA VAL A 113 -17.99 4.28 -22.05
C VAL A 113 -18.77 3.19 -21.33
N ASP A 114 -18.91 2.00 -21.94
CA ASP A 114 -19.45 0.82 -21.26
C ASP A 114 -18.36 0.17 -20.41
N PHE A 115 -18.42 0.38 -19.11
CA PHE A 115 -17.51 -0.25 -18.16
C PHE A 115 -18.21 -0.73 -16.90
N THR A 116 -17.56 -1.65 -16.19
CA THR A 116 -17.97 -2.08 -14.85
C THR A 116 -16.81 -1.87 -13.90
N TYR A 117 -17.04 -1.12 -12.82
CA TYR A 117 -16.03 -0.85 -11.81
C TYR A 117 -15.99 -1.96 -10.76
N LEU A 118 -14.81 -2.54 -10.57
CA LEU A 118 -14.56 -3.69 -9.69
C LEU A 118 -13.46 -3.32 -8.69
N PRO A 119 -13.78 -2.58 -7.60
CA PRO A 119 -12.81 -2.30 -6.56
C PRO A 119 -12.48 -3.56 -5.77
N ILE A 120 -11.19 -3.79 -5.54
CA ILE A 120 -10.64 -4.88 -4.73
C ILE A 120 -9.96 -4.29 -3.51
N ASP A 121 -10.32 -4.79 -2.33
CA ASP A 121 -9.70 -4.41 -1.07
C ASP A 121 -9.77 -5.57 -0.07
N ILE A 122 -8.82 -5.65 0.86
CA ILE A 122 -8.85 -6.66 1.94
C ILE A 122 -9.92 -6.28 2.97
N SER A 123 -10.13 -4.97 3.17
CA SER A 123 -11.11 -4.45 4.11
C SER A 123 -12.54 -4.55 3.57
N GLY A 124 -13.37 -5.36 4.23
CA GLY A 124 -14.79 -5.46 3.92
C GLY A 124 -15.53 -4.13 4.12
N HIS A 125 -15.15 -3.36 5.15
CA HIS A 125 -15.74 -2.05 5.43
C HIS A 125 -15.49 -1.04 4.31
N VAL A 126 -14.29 -1.05 3.71
CA VAL A 126 -13.96 -0.20 2.56
C VAL A 126 -14.85 -0.57 1.38
N ILE A 127 -14.95 -1.87 1.06
CA ILE A 127 -15.78 -2.36 -0.04
C ILE A 127 -17.28 -2.01 0.16
N ASP A 128 -17.81 -2.18 1.36
CA ASP A 128 -19.20 -1.85 1.68
C ASP A 128 -19.46 -0.35 1.50
N SER A 129 -18.56 0.50 2.02
CA SER A 129 -18.62 1.96 1.86
C SER A 129 -18.61 2.39 0.39
N LEU A 130 -17.73 1.81 -0.44
CA LEU A 130 -17.66 2.14 -1.87
C LEU A 130 -18.94 1.73 -2.62
N ASN A 131 -19.50 0.55 -2.34
CA ASN A 131 -20.74 0.08 -2.94
C ASN A 131 -21.95 0.97 -2.58
N GLU A 132 -21.95 1.56 -1.39
CA GLU A 132 -23.02 2.47 -0.96
C GLU A 132 -22.83 3.89 -1.52
N THR A 133 -21.63 4.44 -1.42
CA THR A 133 -21.38 5.87 -1.64
C THR A 133 -21.18 6.23 -3.11
N LEU A 134 -20.47 5.39 -3.89
CA LEU A 134 -20.15 5.72 -5.28
C LEU A 134 -21.39 5.79 -6.19
N PRO A 135 -22.37 4.88 -6.14
CA PRO A 135 -23.58 4.99 -6.97
C PRO A 135 -24.40 6.25 -6.70
N ALA A 136 -24.39 6.75 -5.45
CA ALA A 136 -25.04 8.00 -5.09
C ALA A 136 -24.31 9.22 -5.69
N GLN A 137 -22.98 9.18 -5.73
CA GLN A 137 -22.15 10.25 -6.29
C GLN A 137 -22.04 10.21 -7.82
N LEU A 138 -22.18 9.02 -8.42
CA LEU A 138 -22.07 8.75 -9.85
C LEU A 138 -23.26 7.92 -10.35
N PRO A 139 -24.43 8.55 -10.57
CA PRO A 139 -25.61 7.86 -11.07
C PRO A 139 -25.33 7.13 -12.38
N GLY A 140 -25.67 5.84 -12.44
CA GLY A 140 -25.44 4.97 -13.60
C GLY A 140 -24.16 4.13 -13.53
N LEU A 141 -23.29 4.36 -12.53
CA LEU A 141 -22.11 3.53 -12.29
C LEU A 141 -22.51 2.08 -11.99
N GLN A 142 -22.00 1.14 -12.79
CA GLN A 142 -22.05 -0.29 -12.48
C GLN A 142 -20.85 -0.63 -11.61
N ILE A 143 -21.10 -0.94 -10.33
CA ILE A 143 -20.08 -1.30 -9.35
C ILE A 143 -20.32 -2.71 -8.80
N LYS A 144 -19.23 -3.46 -8.61
CA LYS A 144 -19.23 -4.72 -7.87
C LYS A 144 -17.93 -4.86 -7.09
N GLY A 145 -17.99 -4.52 -5.80
CA GLY A 145 -16.85 -4.68 -4.91
C GLY A 145 -16.46 -6.14 -4.65
N LEU A 146 -15.17 -6.37 -4.46
CA LEU A 146 -14.55 -7.68 -4.29
C LEU A 146 -13.63 -7.67 -3.07
N GLN A 147 -14.08 -8.27 -1.97
CA GLN A 147 -13.27 -8.36 -0.75
C GLN A 147 -12.25 -9.50 -0.83
N GLY A 148 -10.97 -9.19 -0.69
CA GLY A 148 -9.90 -10.17 -0.51
C GLY A 148 -8.57 -9.75 -1.12
N GLU A 149 -7.64 -10.70 -1.15
CA GLU A 149 -6.30 -10.48 -1.72
C GLU A 149 -6.35 -10.19 -3.22
N TYR A 150 -5.45 -9.31 -3.68
CA TYR A 150 -5.41 -8.78 -5.04
C TYR A 150 -5.51 -9.83 -6.13
N PHE A 151 -4.55 -10.77 -6.22
CA PHE A 151 -4.52 -11.72 -7.33
C PHE A 151 -5.63 -12.77 -7.28
N LYS A 152 -6.10 -13.12 -6.08
CA LYS A 152 -7.25 -14.02 -5.90
C LYS A 152 -8.52 -13.36 -6.45
N MET A 153 -8.77 -12.11 -6.09
CA MET A 153 -9.94 -11.36 -6.54
C MET A 153 -9.81 -10.93 -8.01
N LEU A 154 -8.62 -10.59 -8.48
CA LEU A 154 -8.36 -10.30 -9.90
C LEU A 154 -8.67 -11.51 -10.78
N LYS A 155 -8.25 -12.71 -10.38
CA LYS A 155 -8.61 -13.96 -11.07
C LYS A 155 -10.12 -14.15 -11.15
N GLN A 156 -10.84 -13.87 -10.06
CA GLN A 156 -12.29 -13.96 -10.01
C GLN A 156 -12.97 -12.92 -10.90
N ALA A 157 -12.46 -11.69 -10.93
CA ALA A 157 -12.94 -10.61 -11.78
C ALA A 157 -12.75 -10.97 -13.27
N ALA A 158 -11.56 -11.41 -13.65
CA ALA A 158 -11.22 -11.77 -15.02
C ALA A 158 -11.99 -13.00 -15.53
N ALA A 159 -12.30 -13.98 -14.67
CA ALA A 159 -13.05 -15.18 -15.07
C ALA A 159 -14.55 -14.92 -15.31
N GLY A 160 -15.08 -13.78 -14.88
CA GLY A 160 -16.51 -13.48 -14.88
C GLY A 160 -17.02 -12.77 -16.14
N SER A 161 -16.17 -12.47 -17.13
CA SER A 161 -16.54 -11.60 -18.25
C SER A 161 -15.67 -11.81 -19.49
N ASP A 162 -16.27 -11.68 -20.68
CA ASP A 162 -15.55 -11.60 -21.96
C ASP A 162 -15.03 -10.17 -22.26
N LYS A 163 -15.26 -9.22 -21.35
CA LYS A 163 -14.76 -7.84 -21.47
C LYS A 163 -13.24 -7.79 -21.25
N ARG A 164 -12.58 -6.85 -21.93
CA ARG A 164 -11.18 -6.49 -21.64
C ARG A 164 -11.04 -6.08 -20.17
N ASN A 165 -9.91 -6.34 -19.54
CA ASN A 165 -9.61 -5.83 -18.20
C ASN A 165 -8.67 -4.61 -18.27
N VAL A 166 -8.98 -3.59 -17.48
CA VAL A 166 -8.13 -2.45 -17.19
C VAL A 166 -7.88 -2.43 -15.69
N VAL A 167 -6.66 -2.73 -15.27
CA VAL A 167 -6.28 -2.78 -13.85
C VAL A 167 -5.65 -1.46 -13.42
N LEU A 168 -6.12 -0.88 -12.32
CA LEU A 168 -5.55 0.28 -11.67
C LEU A 168 -4.74 -0.19 -10.45
N PHE A 169 -3.50 0.28 -10.32
CA PHE A 169 -2.70 0.11 -9.11
C PHE A 169 -2.03 1.45 -8.78
N LEU A 170 -2.70 2.22 -7.93
CA LEU A 170 -2.45 3.64 -7.72
C LEU A 170 -1.72 3.90 -6.40
N GLY A 171 -1.42 5.17 -6.12
CA GLY A 171 -0.84 5.64 -4.86
C GLY A 171 0.63 5.28 -4.68
N SER A 172 1.31 4.87 -5.75
CA SER A 172 2.67 4.33 -5.68
C SER A 172 2.78 3.13 -4.72
N ASN A 173 1.70 2.36 -4.54
CA ASN A 173 1.70 1.12 -3.76
C ASN A 173 2.74 0.12 -4.26
N ILE A 174 3.09 0.16 -5.54
CA ILE A 174 4.17 -0.65 -6.10
C ILE A 174 5.53 -0.35 -5.45
N GLY A 175 5.72 0.86 -4.93
CA GLY A 175 6.89 1.27 -4.19
C GLY A 175 6.98 0.67 -2.79
N ASN A 176 5.90 0.11 -2.25
CA ASN A 176 5.89 -0.49 -0.92
C ASN A 176 6.58 -1.87 -0.87
N MET A 177 7.17 -2.28 -1.99
CA MET A 177 7.89 -3.55 -2.15
C MET A 177 9.34 -3.26 -2.55
N PRO A 178 10.30 -4.10 -2.11
CA PRO A 178 11.61 -4.16 -2.72
C PRO A 178 11.52 -4.32 -4.25
N VAL A 179 12.50 -3.78 -4.99
CA VAL A 179 12.47 -3.75 -6.46
C VAL A 179 12.17 -5.11 -7.11
N HIS A 180 12.78 -6.19 -6.62
CA HIS A 180 12.57 -7.54 -7.15
C HIS A 180 11.13 -8.05 -6.92
N GLU A 181 10.54 -7.77 -5.76
CA GLU A 181 9.15 -8.11 -5.46
C GLU A 181 8.17 -7.29 -6.30
N ALA A 182 8.46 -6.01 -6.55
CA ALA A 182 7.66 -5.17 -7.44
C ALA A 182 7.69 -5.70 -8.89
N GLU A 183 8.86 -6.16 -9.37
CA GLU A 183 9.00 -6.81 -10.68
C GLU A 183 8.22 -8.13 -10.75
N ASP A 184 8.29 -8.95 -9.70
CA ASP A 184 7.55 -10.21 -9.62
C ASP A 184 6.04 -9.98 -9.51
N PHE A 185 5.60 -8.96 -8.75
CA PHE A 185 4.22 -8.51 -8.72
C PHE A 185 3.71 -8.18 -10.13
N CYS A 186 4.49 -7.42 -10.92
CA CYS A 186 4.11 -7.09 -12.29
C CYS A 186 4.03 -8.34 -13.19
N LYS A 187 4.93 -9.31 -13.04
CA LYS A 187 4.87 -10.58 -13.80
C LYS A 187 3.60 -11.36 -13.44
N VAL A 188 3.27 -11.46 -12.15
CA VAL A 188 2.04 -12.13 -11.70
C VAL A 188 0.81 -11.38 -12.20
N LEU A 189 0.81 -10.04 -12.15
CA LEU A 189 -0.25 -9.22 -12.73
C LEU A 189 -0.45 -9.54 -14.22
N HIS A 190 0.62 -9.58 -15.02
CA HIS A 190 0.55 -9.96 -16.44
C HIS A 190 -0.07 -11.34 -16.64
N MET A 191 0.26 -12.34 -15.80
CA MET A 191 -0.31 -13.69 -15.90
C MET A 191 -1.84 -13.75 -15.70
N HIS A 192 -2.43 -12.73 -15.08
CA HIS A 192 -3.88 -12.61 -14.89
C HIS A 192 -4.58 -11.82 -16.01
N LEU A 193 -3.81 -11.31 -16.98
CA LEU A 193 -4.30 -10.46 -18.06
C LEU A 193 -4.16 -11.15 -19.42
N SER A 194 -5.11 -10.86 -20.30
CA SER A 194 -5.07 -11.31 -21.70
C SER A 194 -4.36 -10.29 -22.58
N THR A 195 -3.86 -10.71 -23.75
CA THR A 195 -3.31 -9.78 -24.75
C THR A 195 -4.32 -8.67 -25.04
N GLY A 196 -3.88 -7.42 -24.90
CA GLY A 196 -4.73 -6.24 -25.10
C GLY A 196 -5.32 -5.65 -23.82
N ASP A 197 -5.37 -6.39 -22.72
CA ASP A 197 -5.69 -5.86 -21.39
C ASP A 197 -4.65 -4.80 -20.97
N MET A 198 -5.06 -3.90 -20.08
CA MET A 198 -4.24 -2.77 -19.66
C MET A 198 -4.00 -2.75 -18.15
N ALA A 199 -2.88 -2.15 -17.75
CA ALA A 199 -2.59 -1.78 -16.38
C ALA A 199 -2.21 -0.29 -16.32
N LEU A 200 -2.86 0.49 -15.46
CA LEU A 200 -2.49 1.86 -15.11
C LEU A 200 -1.80 1.81 -13.74
N ILE A 201 -0.51 2.10 -13.73
CA ILE A 201 0.34 2.01 -12.55
C ILE A 201 0.77 3.42 -12.14
N GLY A 202 0.42 3.81 -10.91
CA GLY A 202 0.90 5.03 -10.28
C GLY A 202 2.27 4.81 -9.65
N ILE A 203 3.23 5.68 -9.94
CA ILE A 203 4.64 5.53 -9.56
C ILE A 203 5.22 6.86 -9.10
N ASP A 204 5.72 6.90 -7.87
CA ASP A 204 6.46 8.04 -7.37
C ASP A 204 7.90 8.04 -7.91
N LEU A 205 8.31 9.14 -8.55
CA LEU A 205 9.58 9.23 -9.26
C LEU A 205 10.74 9.67 -8.36
N LYS A 206 11.96 9.25 -8.70
CA LYS A 206 13.16 9.82 -8.08
C LYS A 206 13.20 11.33 -8.33
N LYS A 207 13.47 12.10 -7.27
CA LYS A 207 13.60 13.55 -7.30
C LYS A 207 14.58 14.02 -6.23
N ASN A 208 14.58 15.31 -5.91
CA ASN A 208 15.46 15.88 -4.89
C ASN A 208 15.38 15.05 -3.58
N PRO A 209 16.53 14.57 -3.04
CA PRO A 209 16.55 13.73 -1.85
C PRO A 209 15.83 14.33 -0.65
N LYS A 210 15.94 15.65 -0.47
CA LYS A 210 15.31 16.35 0.64
C LYS A 210 13.79 16.39 0.51
N VAL A 211 13.26 16.56 -0.71
CA VAL A 211 11.80 16.54 -0.94
C VAL A 211 11.22 15.18 -0.60
N ILE A 212 11.91 14.09 -0.99
CA ILE A 212 11.46 12.74 -0.62
C ILE A 212 11.61 12.53 0.88
N LEU A 213 12.77 12.82 1.47
CA LEU A 213 12.97 12.59 2.90
C LEU A 213 11.99 13.38 3.77
N ASP A 214 11.73 14.65 3.45
CA ASP A 214 10.79 15.51 4.19
C ASP A 214 9.36 14.94 4.13
N ALA A 215 8.96 14.30 3.02
CA ALA A 215 7.64 13.66 2.90
C ALA A 215 7.46 12.47 3.88
N TYR A 216 8.55 11.80 4.27
CA TYR A 216 8.53 10.69 5.21
C TYR A 216 9.14 11.07 6.57
N ASN A 217 9.36 12.36 6.80
CA ASN A 217 9.94 12.90 8.03
C ASN A 217 9.38 14.31 8.28
N ASP A 218 8.04 14.41 8.26
CA ASP A 218 7.34 15.68 8.39
C ASP A 218 7.70 16.40 9.69
N LYS A 219 7.71 17.73 9.66
CA LYS A 219 8.15 18.54 10.81
C LYS A 219 7.23 18.41 12.03
N GLN A 220 5.99 17.99 11.82
CA GLN A 220 5.00 17.82 12.89
C GLN A 220 5.18 16.48 13.63
N GLY A 221 6.00 15.56 13.08
CA GLY A 221 6.25 14.25 13.65
C GLY A 221 5.05 13.31 13.53
N ILE A 222 4.18 13.52 12.55
CA ILE A 222 3.00 12.67 12.32
C ILE A 222 3.43 11.31 11.75
N THR A 223 4.38 11.28 10.82
CA THR A 223 4.98 10.04 10.29
C THR A 223 5.71 9.25 11.38
N LYS A 224 6.38 9.95 12.31
CA LYS A 224 6.96 9.33 13.50
C LYS A 224 5.89 8.67 14.37
N GLN A 225 4.78 9.36 14.62
CA GLN A 225 3.65 8.82 15.40
C GLN A 225 3.02 7.61 14.70
N PHE A 226 2.83 7.66 13.38
CA PHE A 226 2.34 6.55 12.57
C PHE A 226 3.23 5.31 12.71
N ASN A 227 4.55 5.49 12.67
CA ASN A 227 5.49 4.38 12.79
C ASN A 227 5.50 3.79 14.22
N LEU A 228 5.51 4.64 15.24
CA LEU A 228 5.45 4.23 16.66
C LEU A 228 4.10 3.59 17.03
N ASN A 229 3.01 3.94 16.35
CA ASN A 229 1.69 3.36 16.59
C ASN A 229 1.68 1.83 16.46
N LEU A 230 2.53 1.24 15.62
CA LEU A 230 2.63 -0.22 15.55
C LEU A 230 3.11 -0.84 16.88
N LEU A 231 4.00 -0.17 17.62
CA LEU A 231 4.41 -0.63 18.95
C LEU A 231 3.26 -0.51 19.96
N ASP A 232 2.48 0.58 19.89
CA ASP A 232 1.29 0.75 20.73
C ASP A 232 0.20 -0.27 20.42
N ARG A 233 0.03 -0.64 19.14
CA ARG A 233 -0.84 -1.73 18.70
C ARG A 233 -0.38 -3.07 19.26
N ILE A 234 0.92 -3.38 19.16
CA ILE A 234 1.49 -4.62 19.72
C ILE A 234 1.25 -4.68 21.22
N ASN A 235 1.44 -3.59 21.96
CA ASN A 235 1.11 -3.51 23.39
C ASN A 235 -0.35 -3.87 23.68
N ARG A 236 -1.27 -3.28 22.92
CA ARG A 236 -2.71 -3.44 23.11
C ARG A 236 -3.22 -4.83 22.74
N GLU A 237 -2.77 -5.37 21.60
CA GLU A 237 -3.34 -6.59 21.00
C GLU A 237 -2.58 -7.86 21.41
N LEU A 238 -1.28 -7.77 21.75
CA LEU A 238 -0.40 -8.91 21.98
C LEU A 238 0.13 -9.01 23.42
N ASP A 239 -0.46 -8.25 24.36
CA ASP A 239 -0.03 -8.18 25.77
C ASP A 239 1.47 -7.91 25.88
N ALA A 240 1.90 -6.80 25.25
CA ALA A 240 3.29 -6.37 25.23
C ALA A 240 3.53 -5.11 26.07
N ASP A 241 4.81 -4.84 26.39
CA ASP A 241 5.23 -3.76 27.27
C ASP A 241 6.25 -2.78 26.64
N PHE A 242 6.17 -2.54 25.33
CA PHE A 242 6.96 -1.51 24.66
C PHE A 242 6.79 -0.15 25.35
N ASN A 243 7.89 0.45 25.80
CA ASN A 243 7.93 1.87 26.12
C ASN A 243 8.27 2.64 24.84
N THR A 244 7.24 3.12 24.13
CA THR A 244 7.40 3.79 22.83
C THR A 244 8.26 5.06 22.88
N ASN A 245 8.40 5.70 24.05
CA ASN A 245 9.33 6.82 24.24
C ASN A 245 10.82 6.42 24.18
N GLN A 246 11.12 5.12 24.17
CA GLN A 246 12.48 4.56 24.07
C GLN A 246 12.80 4.09 22.65
N PHE A 247 11.96 4.44 21.69
CA PHE A 247 12.20 4.24 20.26
C PHE A 247 12.07 5.58 19.55
N ASP A 248 12.93 5.81 18.55
CA ASP A 248 12.84 6.98 17.70
C ASP A 248 12.68 6.60 16.23
N HIS A 249 12.03 7.47 15.47
CA HIS A 249 11.81 7.27 14.05
C HIS A 249 13.04 7.74 13.27
N TYR A 250 13.55 6.89 12.39
CA TYR A 250 14.72 7.17 11.57
C TYR A 250 14.45 6.85 10.11
N PRO A 251 13.91 7.80 9.32
CA PRO A 251 13.71 7.63 7.90
C PRO A 251 15.01 7.92 7.14
N THR A 252 15.21 7.22 6.02
CA THR A 252 16.34 7.42 5.12
C THR A 252 15.85 7.49 3.70
N TYR A 253 16.58 8.20 2.84
CA TYR A 253 16.40 8.11 1.40
C TYR A 253 17.76 7.99 0.73
N ASP A 254 17.94 6.89 -0.01
CA ASP A 254 19.11 6.67 -0.83
C ASP A 254 18.81 7.10 -2.28
N PRO A 255 19.41 8.19 -2.78
CA PRO A 255 19.15 8.65 -4.14
C PRO A 255 19.70 7.73 -5.23
N GLU A 256 20.72 6.91 -4.92
CA GLU A 256 21.29 5.98 -5.89
C GLU A 256 20.30 4.85 -6.18
N THR A 257 19.83 4.18 -5.12
CA THR A 257 18.86 3.08 -5.26
C THR A 257 17.44 3.60 -5.47
N GLY A 258 17.09 4.75 -4.91
CA GLY A 258 15.74 5.30 -4.84
C GLY A 258 14.91 4.79 -3.66
N ALA A 259 15.52 4.02 -2.74
CA ALA A 259 14.80 3.47 -1.61
C ALA A 259 14.62 4.56 -0.54
N CYS A 260 13.37 4.95 -0.26
CA CYS A 260 13.03 5.61 0.99
C CYS A 260 12.70 4.53 2.01
N LYS A 261 13.44 4.41 3.11
CA LYS A 261 13.23 3.36 4.12
C LYS A 261 12.93 3.99 5.46
N SER A 262 12.04 3.35 6.20
CA SER A 262 11.65 3.76 7.54
C SER A 262 12.19 2.77 8.56
N PHE A 263 12.75 3.28 9.64
CA PHE A 263 13.25 2.49 10.76
C PHE A 263 12.71 3.04 12.08
N LEU A 264 12.63 2.17 13.08
CA LEU A 264 12.65 2.56 14.49
C LEU A 264 14.03 2.25 15.07
N VAL A 265 14.55 3.10 15.94
CA VAL A 265 15.86 2.93 16.60
C VAL A 265 15.66 2.90 18.10
N SER A 266 16.19 1.87 18.76
CA SER A 266 16.17 1.77 20.22
C SER A 266 17.11 2.81 20.85
N LEU A 267 16.61 3.60 21.80
CA LEU A 267 17.38 4.68 22.45
C LEU A 267 18.25 4.21 23.62
N GLN A 268 18.04 2.97 24.07
CA GLN A 268 18.74 2.35 25.19
C GLN A 268 18.77 0.82 25.06
N ASP A 269 19.57 0.17 25.91
CA ASP A 269 19.42 -1.27 26.12
C ASP A 269 18.08 -1.51 26.83
N GLN A 270 17.21 -2.32 26.24
CA GLN A 270 15.89 -2.62 26.80
C GLN A 270 15.42 -4.02 26.42
N GLN A 271 14.52 -4.55 27.24
CA GLN A 271 13.84 -5.82 26.98
C GLN A 271 12.34 -5.56 26.97
N VAL A 272 11.67 -6.12 25.98
CA VAL A 272 10.22 -6.04 25.80
C VAL A 272 9.68 -7.45 25.90
N ASN A 273 8.67 -7.65 26.73
CA ASN A 273 7.89 -8.88 26.79
C ASN A 273 6.71 -8.76 25.82
N ILE A 274 6.46 -9.81 25.03
CA ILE A 274 5.35 -9.89 24.08
C ILE A 274 4.70 -11.26 24.27
N GLY A 275 3.50 -11.32 24.85
CA GLY A 275 2.82 -12.60 25.12
C GLY A 275 3.67 -13.61 25.92
N GLY A 276 4.56 -13.11 26.79
CA GLY A 276 5.49 -13.92 27.59
C GLY A 276 6.83 -14.26 26.91
N GLN A 277 7.08 -13.82 25.68
CA GLN A 277 8.38 -13.91 25.02
C GLN A 277 9.19 -12.63 25.24
N ALA A 278 10.43 -12.77 25.72
CA ALA A 278 11.31 -11.64 25.96
C ALA A 278 12.19 -11.35 24.74
N ILE A 279 12.06 -10.15 24.18
CA ILE A 279 12.84 -9.64 23.06
C ILE A 279 13.80 -8.57 23.57
N SER A 280 15.09 -8.75 23.33
CA SER A 280 16.12 -7.77 23.70
C SER A 280 16.44 -6.84 22.55
N PHE A 281 16.57 -5.55 22.88
CA PHE A 281 17.08 -4.50 22.02
C PHE A 281 18.32 -3.91 22.67
N ILE A 282 19.40 -3.76 21.93
CA ILE A 282 20.54 -2.95 22.37
C ILE A 282 20.34 -1.50 21.95
N LYS A 283 20.99 -0.58 22.64
CA LYS A 283 21.02 0.83 22.25
C LYS A 283 21.52 0.98 20.80
N ASP A 284 20.87 1.86 20.06
CA ASP A 284 21.10 2.18 18.65
C ASP A 284 20.78 1.01 17.68
N GLU A 285 20.16 -0.08 18.15
CA GLU A 285 19.64 -1.14 17.29
C GLU A 285 18.42 -0.64 16.50
N TYR A 286 18.42 -0.90 15.20
CA TYR A 286 17.30 -0.55 14.34
C TYR A 286 16.33 -1.73 14.14
N VAL A 287 15.06 -1.38 13.91
CA VAL A 287 14.01 -2.26 13.40
C VAL A 287 13.59 -1.69 12.05
N TYR A 288 13.69 -2.50 10.99
CA TYR A 288 13.18 -2.12 9.67
C TYR A 288 11.65 -2.17 9.67
N MET A 289 11.02 -1.12 9.13
CA MET A 289 9.56 -0.97 9.18
C MET A 289 8.92 -1.02 7.80
N GLU A 290 9.46 -0.27 6.84
CA GLU A 290 8.91 -0.21 5.48
C GLU A 290 9.93 0.35 4.48
N VAL A 291 9.61 0.16 3.20
CA VAL A 291 10.24 0.83 2.07
C VAL A 291 9.16 1.52 1.25
N SER A 292 9.47 2.71 0.74
CA SER A 292 8.76 3.34 -0.37
C SER A 292 9.77 3.65 -1.47
N GLN A 293 9.88 2.72 -2.41
CA GLN A 293 10.79 2.75 -3.53
C GLN A 293 10.36 3.78 -4.57
N LYS A 294 11.30 4.63 -4.98
CA LYS A 294 11.15 5.63 -6.03
C LYS A 294 11.89 5.18 -7.28
N TYR A 295 11.31 5.45 -8.44
CA TYR A 295 11.82 4.92 -9.71
C TYR A 295 12.21 6.04 -10.67
N THR A 296 13.18 5.77 -11.56
CA THR A 296 13.35 6.58 -12.77
C THR A 296 12.42 6.07 -13.87
N LEU A 297 12.16 6.89 -14.88
CA LEU A 297 11.35 6.51 -16.03
C LEU A 297 11.94 5.28 -16.78
N GLU A 298 13.26 5.16 -16.84
CA GLU A 298 13.93 4.00 -17.44
C GLU A 298 13.69 2.73 -16.61
N GLN A 299 13.68 2.84 -15.28
CA GLN A 299 13.37 1.71 -14.40
C GLN A 299 11.92 1.26 -14.57
N THR A 300 10.95 2.19 -14.67
CA THR A 300 9.53 1.83 -14.90
C THR A 300 9.34 1.13 -16.25
N ARG A 301 10.01 1.61 -17.31
CA ARG A 301 10.00 0.96 -18.63
C ARG A 301 10.63 -0.43 -18.61
N SER A 302 11.71 -0.59 -17.85
CA SER A 302 12.40 -1.88 -17.70
C SER A 302 11.53 -2.88 -16.94
N MET A 303 10.87 -2.44 -15.86
CA MET A 303 9.90 -3.24 -15.11
C MET A 303 8.75 -3.69 -16.01
N ALA A 304 8.15 -2.78 -16.78
CA ALA A 304 7.09 -3.11 -17.73
C ALA A 304 7.55 -4.16 -18.75
N ALA A 305 8.71 -3.96 -19.38
CA ALA A 305 9.25 -4.88 -20.38
C ALA A 305 9.58 -6.25 -19.79
N GLY A 306 10.16 -6.30 -18.58
CA GLY A 306 10.49 -7.53 -17.86
C GLY A 306 9.26 -8.34 -17.44
N ALA A 307 8.11 -7.67 -17.29
CA ALA A 307 6.81 -8.28 -17.02
C ALA A 307 5.95 -8.48 -18.27
N CYS A 308 6.54 -8.46 -19.48
CA CYS A 308 5.84 -8.67 -20.76
C CYS A 308 4.78 -7.61 -21.12
N PHE A 309 4.84 -6.43 -20.52
CA PHE A 309 4.01 -5.29 -20.90
C PHE A 309 4.66 -4.41 -21.99
N LYS A 310 3.84 -3.59 -22.65
CA LYS A 310 4.27 -2.43 -23.45
C LYS A 310 3.78 -1.14 -22.79
N PRO A 311 4.66 -0.19 -22.44
CA PRO A 311 4.21 1.17 -22.13
C PRO A 311 3.56 1.81 -23.35
N VAL A 312 2.39 2.45 -23.18
CA VAL A 312 1.65 3.10 -24.27
C VAL A 312 1.38 4.58 -24.03
N LYS A 313 1.24 5.01 -22.77
CA LYS A 313 0.97 6.41 -22.44
C LYS A 313 1.43 6.71 -21.02
N ASP A 314 2.03 7.88 -20.85
CA ASP A 314 2.47 8.41 -19.56
C ASP A 314 1.72 9.72 -19.27
N PHE A 315 1.32 9.89 -18.01
CA PHE A 315 0.77 11.13 -17.45
C PHE A 315 1.61 11.54 -16.25
N TYR A 316 1.89 12.83 -16.14
CA TYR A 316 2.71 13.40 -15.07
C TYR A 316 1.95 14.54 -14.42
N ASP A 317 2.15 14.74 -13.13
CA ASP A 317 1.79 16.00 -12.50
C ASP A 317 2.65 17.14 -13.07
N SER A 318 2.23 18.37 -12.83
CA SER A 318 2.88 19.60 -13.32
C SER A 318 4.36 19.69 -12.93
N ARG A 319 4.75 19.11 -11.79
CA ARG A 319 6.14 19.09 -11.30
C ARG A 319 6.93 17.89 -11.82
N LYS A 320 6.28 16.93 -12.49
CA LYS A 320 6.85 15.64 -12.95
C LYS A 320 7.48 14.84 -11.80
N TRP A 321 6.80 14.86 -10.67
CA TRP A 321 7.16 14.19 -9.45
C TRP A 321 6.54 12.79 -9.36
N PHE A 322 5.38 12.61 -9.98
CA PHE A 322 4.63 11.38 -10.01
C PHE A 322 4.30 11.01 -11.46
N LEU A 323 4.19 9.70 -11.72
CA LEU A 323 3.90 9.14 -13.03
C LEU A 323 2.73 8.17 -12.91
N ASP A 324 1.68 8.41 -13.69
CA ASP A 324 0.69 7.40 -14.04
C ASP A 324 0.99 6.87 -15.44
N THR A 325 1.41 5.61 -15.53
CA THR A 325 1.79 4.98 -16.81
C THR A 325 0.82 3.86 -17.17
N ILE A 326 0.31 3.90 -18.41
CA ILE A 326 -0.54 2.86 -18.97
C ILE A 326 0.34 1.87 -19.72
N TRP A 327 0.22 0.62 -19.32
CA TRP A 327 0.86 -0.55 -19.90
C TRP A 327 -0.19 -1.44 -20.55
N ILE A 328 0.13 -2.05 -21.69
CA ILE A 328 -0.72 -3.05 -22.35
C ILE A 328 -0.05 -4.41 -22.32
N ALA A 329 -0.79 -5.44 -21.93
CA ALA A 329 -0.32 -6.82 -21.91
C ALA A 329 -0.11 -7.31 -23.34
N LYS A 330 1.09 -7.82 -23.64
CA LYS A 330 1.43 -8.41 -24.93
C LYS A 330 1.12 -9.90 -24.95
#